data_AF-A0A0Q7BA17-F1
#
_entry.id   AF-A0A0Q7BA17-F1
#
_cell.length_a   1.000
_cell.length_b   1.000
_cell.length_c   1.000
_cell.angle_alpha   90.00
_cell.angle_beta   90.00
_cell.angle_gamma   90.00
#
_symmetry.space_group_name_H-M   'P 1'
#
loop_
_entity.id
_entity.type
_entity.pdbx_description
1 polymer ?
#
loop_
_entity_poly.entity_id
_entity_poly.type
_entity_poly.pdbx_seq_one_letter_code
_entity_poly.pdbx_strand_id
1 'polypeptide(L)'
;MRKFLTLTALAAASIGTAQAAGTTLANGDFAFTGVNGNTTVGGWSFVTFVDLAAGTTIYFTDTNVLQTTPAAGVFSATAETFWSWTAGSAVAAGTSVALLGTGTNGQYAAKSGAAGGTANGTVANLNGGASNISSGGDILYAYQAASYATNYQPAAITFLGAISNRGSYATSDNPMAATGLSGIQLREYKVDAVTATRYTQFSAQVTSNDTPYANMADLKSALAVGANWTTITNSNSTPIVADVLAVTAVPEPESYALMLAGLAVVAGVARRRLR
;
A
#
# COMPACT_ATOMS: atom_id res chain seq x y z
N MET A 1 30.37 -66.94 4.72
CA MET A 1 30.40 -65.53 5.18
C MET A 1 29.51 -64.71 4.25
N ARG A 2 28.28 -64.38 4.67
CA ARG A 2 27.30 -63.64 3.87
C ARG A 2 27.25 -62.19 4.38
N LYS A 3 27.60 -61.23 3.51
CA LYS A 3 27.52 -59.80 3.78
C LYS A 3 26.08 -59.34 3.53
N PHE A 4 25.40 -58.88 4.58
CA PHE A 4 24.19 -58.08 4.45
C PHE A 4 24.61 -56.61 4.32
N LEU A 5 24.35 -56.00 3.17
CA LEU A 5 24.36 -54.54 3.01
C LEU A 5 22.95 -54.04 3.32
N THR A 6 22.82 -53.27 4.40
CA THR A 6 21.61 -52.52 4.73
C THR A 6 21.78 -51.13 4.14
N LEU A 7 21.03 -50.82 3.09
CA LEU A 7 20.98 -49.48 2.49
C LEU A 7 19.89 -48.68 3.22
N THR A 8 20.28 -47.77 4.11
CA THR A 8 19.35 -46.83 4.75
C THR A 8 19.28 -45.59 3.86
N ALA A 9 18.23 -45.49 3.04
CA ALA A 9 17.96 -44.30 2.25
C ALA A 9 17.37 -43.21 3.18
N LEU A 10 18.19 -42.21 3.49
CA LEU A 10 17.76 -41.00 4.20
C LEU A 10 17.03 -40.09 3.22
N ALA A 11 15.70 -40.19 3.16
CA ALA A 11 14.87 -39.21 2.47
C ALA A 11 14.79 -37.94 3.33
N ALA A 12 15.72 -37.01 3.11
CA ALA A 12 15.59 -35.64 3.60
C ALA A 12 14.44 -34.98 2.84
N ALA A 13 13.26 -34.92 3.45
CA ALA A 13 12.19 -34.06 3.00
C ALA A 13 12.69 -32.61 3.12
N SER A 14 13.07 -32.00 2.01
CA SER A 14 13.22 -30.56 1.90
C SER A 14 11.84 -29.95 2.11
N ILE A 15 11.51 -29.66 3.38
CA ILE A 15 10.42 -28.75 3.72
C ILE A 15 10.92 -27.37 3.30
N GLY A 16 10.89 -27.09 2.00
CA GLY A 16 10.85 -25.72 1.54
C GLY A 16 9.60 -25.13 2.18
N THR A 17 9.76 -24.16 3.06
CA THR A 17 8.64 -23.32 3.50
C THR A 17 8.06 -22.72 2.23
N ALA A 18 6.96 -23.27 1.74
CA ALA A 18 6.15 -22.59 0.74
C ALA A 18 5.80 -21.24 1.37
N GLN A 19 6.44 -20.18 0.88
CA GLN A 19 6.08 -18.83 1.28
C GLN A 19 4.59 -18.72 0.91
N ALA A 20 3.75 -18.47 1.91
CA ALA A 20 2.34 -18.23 1.67
C ALA A 20 2.25 -17.17 0.57
N ALA A 21 1.47 -17.44 -0.47
CA ALA A 21 1.24 -16.45 -1.51
C ALA A 21 0.69 -15.19 -0.83
N GLY A 22 1.38 -14.06 -1.03
CA GLY A 22 0.91 -12.78 -0.53
C GLY A 22 -0.48 -12.44 -1.06
N THR A 23 -1.17 -11.50 -0.41
CA THR A 23 -2.45 -10.99 -0.88
C THR A 23 -2.27 -10.28 -2.22
N THR A 24 -3.03 -10.70 -3.22
CA THR A 24 -3.21 -9.95 -4.47
C THR A 24 -4.23 -8.85 -4.25
N LEU A 25 -3.83 -7.60 -4.48
CA LEU A 25 -4.66 -6.41 -4.32
C LEU A 25 -5.28 -6.03 -5.66
N ALA A 26 -6.55 -5.64 -5.62
CA ALA A 26 -7.25 -5.07 -6.77
C ALA A 26 -7.25 -3.54 -6.72
N ASN A 27 -7.71 -2.93 -7.81
CA ASN A 27 -7.95 -1.49 -7.83
C ASN A 27 -8.97 -1.10 -6.77
N GLY A 28 -8.64 -0.10 -5.96
CA GLY A 28 -9.50 0.37 -4.86
C GLY A 28 -9.31 -0.36 -3.52
N ASP A 29 -8.34 -1.29 -3.43
CA ASP A 29 -7.94 -1.95 -2.17
C ASP A 29 -6.82 -1.21 -1.44
N PHE A 30 -6.29 -0.15 -2.01
CA PHE A 30 -5.15 0.61 -1.50
C PHE A 30 -5.42 2.11 -1.58
N ALA A 31 -4.91 2.87 -0.61
CA ALA A 31 -4.80 4.31 -0.69
C ALA A 31 -3.54 4.80 0.03
N PHE A 32 -2.88 5.81 -0.53
CA PHE A 32 -1.90 6.58 0.21
C PHE A 32 -2.58 7.38 1.33
N THR A 33 -1.88 7.56 2.44
CA THR A 33 -2.36 8.29 3.62
C THR A 33 -1.40 9.41 4.02
N GLY A 34 -0.20 9.46 3.43
CA GLY A 34 0.75 10.53 3.65
C GLY A 34 2.02 10.37 2.84
N VAL A 35 2.72 11.48 2.62
CA VAL A 35 4.05 11.52 2.01
C VAL A 35 4.83 12.70 2.56
N ASN A 36 6.13 12.46 2.79
CA ASN A 36 7.09 13.47 3.17
C ASN A 36 8.30 13.36 2.24
N GLY A 37 8.45 14.36 1.37
CA GLY A 37 9.55 14.48 0.40
C GLY A 37 10.89 14.92 1.00
N ASN A 38 11.13 14.63 2.29
CA ASN A 38 12.43 14.85 2.89
C ASN A 38 13.34 13.63 2.69
N THR A 39 14.54 13.85 2.19
CA THR A 39 15.44 12.75 1.82
C THR A 39 16.20 12.13 3.02
N THR A 40 16.14 12.75 4.20
CA THR A 40 16.80 12.29 5.43
C THR A 40 15.81 11.63 6.40
N VAL A 41 14.65 12.25 6.62
CA VAL A 41 13.61 11.78 7.58
C VAL A 41 12.23 11.60 6.95
N GLY A 42 12.12 11.68 5.63
CA GLY A 42 10.84 11.57 4.93
C GLY A 42 10.37 10.13 4.76
N GLY A 43 9.43 9.91 3.86
CA GLY A 43 8.75 8.62 3.72
C GLY A 43 7.38 8.73 3.09
N TRP A 44 6.62 7.66 3.17
CA TRP A 44 5.21 7.62 2.78
C TRP A 44 4.44 6.65 3.65
N SER A 45 3.13 6.80 3.70
CA SER A 45 2.23 5.87 4.38
C SER A 45 1.03 5.52 3.52
N PHE A 46 0.46 4.36 3.80
CA PHE A 46 -0.70 3.84 3.09
C PHE A 46 -1.62 3.06 4.01
N VAL A 47 -2.82 2.77 3.53
CA VAL A 47 -3.77 1.84 4.13
C VAL A 47 -4.28 0.89 3.05
N THR A 48 -4.64 -0.33 3.44
CA THR A 48 -5.36 -1.26 2.57
C THR A 48 -6.77 -1.49 3.09
N PHE A 49 -7.71 -1.71 2.18
CA PHE A 49 -9.12 -1.92 2.49
C PHE A 49 -9.49 -3.40 2.54
N VAL A 50 -8.48 -4.27 2.45
CA VAL A 50 -8.53 -5.72 2.58
C VAL A 50 -7.36 -6.17 3.47
N ASP A 51 -7.50 -7.35 4.06
CA ASP A 51 -6.45 -7.95 4.88
C ASP A 51 -5.24 -8.37 4.02
N LEU A 52 -4.04 -8.08 4.52
CA LEU A 52 -2.79 -8.50 3.92
C LEU A 52 -2.26 -9.74 4.64
N ALA A 53 -1.97 -10.80 3.91
CA ALA A 53 -1.24 -11.94 4.44
C ALA A 53 0.24 -11.58 4.65
N ALA A 54 0.91 -12.28 5.56
CA ALA A 54 2.37 -12.24 5.64
C ALA A 54 2.99 -12.62 4.29
N GLY A 55 4.08 -11.95 3.89
CA GLY A 55 4.73 -12.13 2.59
C GLY A 55 4.11 -11.30 1.45
N THR A 56 2.98 -10.60 1.69
CA THR A 56 2.46 -9.63 0.72
C THR A 56 3.50 -8.57 0.42
N THR A 57 3.81 -8.38 -0.86
CA THR A 57 4.77 -7.37 -1.32
C THR A 57 4.06 -6.27 -2.09
N ILE A 58 4.38 -5.02 -1.78
CA ILE A 58 3.96 -3.83 -2.51
C ILE A 58 5.23 -3.09 -2.92
N TYR A 59 5.30 -2.73 -4.20
CA TYR A 59 6.41 -1.96 -4.74
C TYR A 59 6.07 -0.49 -4.84
N PHE A 60 7.08 0.36 -4.73
CA PHE A 60 6.97 1.79 -4.85
C PHE A 60 8.05 2.35 -5.77
N THR A 61 7.73 3.39 -6.53
CA THR A 61 8.70 4.12 -7.33
C THR A 61 8.22 5.54 -7.61
N ASP A 62 9.16 6.48 -7.68
CA ASP A 62 8.94 7.81 -8.21
C ASP A 62 9.15 7.91 -9.73
N THR A 63 9.64 6.82 -10.34
CA THR A 63 9.86 6.76 -11.79
C THR A 63 8.57 7.03 -12.57
N ASN A 64 8.65 7.99 -13.49
CA ASN A 64 7.55 8.28 -14.42
C ASN A 64 7.16 7.06 -15.25
N VAL A 65 5.85 6.87 -15.44
CA VAL A 65 5.32 5.91 -16.41
C VAL A 65 5.23 6.60 -17.77
N LEU A 66 6.00 6.11 -18.73
CA LEU A 66 6.03 6.60 -20.10
C LEU A 66 4.67 6.39 -20.77
N GLN A 67 4.22 7.34 -21.58
CA GLN A 67 2.93 7.23 -22.31
C GLN A 67 3.06 7.32 -23.82
N THR A 68 4.28 7.47 -24.32
CA THR A 68 4.55 7.57 -25.74
C THR A 68 4.94 6.21 -26.31
N THR A 69 4.30 5.81 -27.40
CA THR A 69 4.68 4.64 -28.20
C THR A 69 6.14 4.77 -28.65
N PRO A 70 6.97 3.71 -28.60
CA PRO A 70 6.62 2.30 -28.32
C PRO A 70 6.68 1.88 -26.85
N ALA A 71 6.93 2.80 -25.92
CA ALA A 71 7.18 2.50 -24.51
C ALA A 71 6.00 2.87 -23.59
N ALA A 72 4.78 2.99 -24.12
CA ALA A 72 3.61 3.36 -23.32
C ALA A 72 3.32 2.33 -22.20
N GLY A 73 3.14 2.84 -20.98
CA GLY A 73 2.92 2.11 -19.73
C GLY A 73 4.18 1.45 -19.13
N VAL A 74 5.37 1.74 -19.67
CA VAL A 74 6.66 1.30 -19.12
C VAL A 74 7.20 2.37 -18.18
N PHE A 75 7.82 2.00 -17.06
CA PHE A 75 8.57 2.97 -16.24
C PHE A 75 9.79 3.49 -17.01
N SER A 76 10.09 4.78 -16.88
CA SER A 76 11.27 5.39 -17.49
C SER A 76 12.56 4.68 -17.05
N ALA A 77 13.50 4.48 -17.98
CA ALA A 77 14.81 3.91 -17.66
C ALA A 77 15.79 4.94 -17.08
N THR A 78 15.40 6.22 -17.00
CA THR A 78 16.19 7.26 -16.31
C THR A 78 16.19 6.94 -14.82
N ALA A 79 17.38 6.75 -14.26
CA ALA A 79 17.59 6.18 -12.92
C ALA A 79 16.86 6.95 -11.81
N GLU A 80 15.66 6.48 -11.46
CA GLU A 80 14.99 6.79 -10.20
C GLU A 80 14.86 5.53 -9.35
N THR A 81 14.32 5.65 -8.14
CA THR A 81 14.49 4.62 -7.13
C THR A 81 13.28 3.69 -7.07
N PHE A 82 13.56 2.41 -6.81
CA PHE A 82 12.55 1.39 -6.58
C PHE A 82 12.64 0.88 -5.15
N TRP A 83 11.51 0.79 -4.48
CA TRP A 83 11.39 0.21 -3.15
C TRP A 83 10.39 -0.93 -3.14
N SER A 84 10.58 -1.87 -2.23
CA SER A 84 9.53 -2.81 -1.85
C SER A 84 9.26 -2.72 -0.36
N TRP A 85 8.01 -2.92 0.01
CA TRP A 85 7.63 -3.33 1.35
C TRP A 85 7.09 -4.75 1.28
N THR A 86 7.58 -5.62 2.16
CA THR A 86 7.06 -6.98 2.32
C THR A 86 6.54 -7.14 3.74
N ALA A 87 5.26 -7.51 3.87
CA ALA A 87 4.60 -7.73 5.15
C ALA A 87 5.28 -8.86 5.93
N GLY A 88 5.75 -8.57 7.16
CA GLY A 88 6.39 -9.57 8.01
C GLY A 88 5.39 -10.48 8.74
N SER A 89 4.16 -10.00 8.88
CA SER A 89 3.02 -10.67 9.48
C SER A 89 1.74 -10.30 8.73
N ALA A 90 0.61 -10.91 9.09
CA ALA A 90 -0.67 -10.43 8.60
C ALA A 90 -0.92 -8.98 9.05
N VAL A 91 -1.52 -8.16 8.18
CA VAL A 91 -1.93 -6.77 8.46
C VAL A 91 -3.42 -6.67 8.18
N ALA A 92 -4.20 -6.32 9.20
CA ALA A 92 -5.65 -6.20 9.05
C ALA A 92 -6.03 -5.00 8.16
N ALA A 93 -7.12 -5.14 7.41
CA ALA A 93 -7.73 -4.06 6.64
C ALA A 93 -7.95 -2.83 7.52
N GLY A 94 -7.74 -1.65 6.95
CA GLY A 94 -7.87 -0.37 7.65
C GLY A 94 -6.65 0.00 8.48
N THR A 95 -5.67 -0.89 8.64
CA THR A 95 -4.41 -0.59 9.36
C THR A 95 -3.49 0.26 8.49
N SER A 96 -3.10 1.44 8.98
CA SER A 96 -2.08 2.26 8.33
C SER A 96 -0.69 1.63 8.45
N VAL A 97 0.07 1.68 7.36
CA VAL A 97 1.49 1.30 7.28
C VAL A 97 2.29 2.52 6.85
N ALA A 98 3.31 2.87 7.62
CA ALA A 98 4.23 3.95 7.31
C ALA A 98 5.63 3.42 7.04
N LEU A 99 6.23 3.88 5.94
CA LEU A 99 7.63 3.67 5.57
C LEU A 99 8.40 4.92 5.96
N LEU A 100 9.16 4.84 7.04
CA LEU A 100 9.80 5.98 7.68
C LEU A 100 11.30 6.01 7.38
N GLY A 101 11.80 7.13 6.89
CA GLY A 101 13.22 7.33 6.61
C GLY A 101 14.06 7.16 7.87
N THR A 102 15.17 6.45 7.73
CA THR A 102 16.03 6.06 8.86
C THR A 102 17.16 7.06 9.16
N GLY A 103 17.20 8.21 8.46
CA GLY A 103 18.36 9.10 8.46
C GLY A 103 19.47 8.68 7.48
N THR A 104 19.40 7.45 6.95
CA THR A 104 20.29 6.98 5.89
C THR A 104 19.58 7.08 4.55
N ASN A 105 20.27 7.65 3.55
CA ASN A 105 19.70 7.89 2.23
C ASN A 105 19.14 6.61 1.62
N GLY A 106 17.87 6.66 1.20
CA GLY A 106 17.17 5.56 0.54
C GLY A 106 16.83 4.37 1.45
N GLN A 107 16.95 4.49 2.78
CA GLN A 107 16.60 3.43 3.73
C GLN A 107 15.38 3.82 4.58
N TYR A 108 14.43 2.89 4.68
CA TYR A 108 13.17 3.06 5.39
C TYR A 108 12.89 1.92 6.35
N ALA A 109 12.19 2.21 7.44
CA ALA A 109 11.63 1.23 8.36
C ALA A 109 10.10 1.22 8.23
N ALA A 110 9.51 0.03 8.09
CA ALA A 110 8.07 -0.12 8.01
C ALA A 110 7.46 -0.30 9.39
N LYS A 111 6.42 0.49 9.68
CA LYS A 111 5.73 0.48 10.97
C LYS A 111 4.22 0.61 10.79
N SER A 112 3.45 0.01 11.68
CA SER A 112 2.00 0.25 11.81
C SER A 112 1.59 0.54 13.24
N GLY A 113 0.43 1.18 13.41
CA GLY A 113 -0.08 1.58 14.73
C GLY A 113 0.58 2.86 15.28
N ALA A 114 0.11 3.30 16.45
CA ALA A 114 0.33 4.64 16.99
C ALA A 114 1.81 5.04 17.18
N ALA A 115 2.07 6.35 16.99
CA ALA A 115 3.21 7.13 17.51
C ALA A 115 4.53 6.36 17.69
N GLY A 116 5.09 5.90 16.56
CA GLY A 116 6.36 5.19 16.55
C GLY A 116 6.25 3.68 16.28
N GLY A 117 5.02 3.15 16.22
CA GLY A 117 4.55 1.92 15.57
C GLY A 117 5.29 0.61 15.83
N THR A 118 4.60 -0.51 15.63
CA THR A 118 5.21 -1.85 15.62
C THR A 118 5.78 -2.12 14.24
N ALA A 119 6.98 -2.71 14.17
CA ALA A 119 7.55 -3.14 12.90
C ALA A 119 6.62 -4.16 12.24
N ASN A 120 6.20 -3.90 11.00
CA ASN A 120 5.18 -4.70 10.32
C ASN A 120 5.65 -5.23 8.95
N GLY A 121 6.95 -5.18 8.69
CA GLY A 121 7.52 -5.68 7.45
C GLY A 121 8.95 -5.20 7.22
N THR A 122 9.50 -5.59 6.09
CA THR A 122 10.83 -5.20 5.63
C THR A 122 10.71 -4.26 4.45
N VAL A 123 11.48 -3.17 4.44
CA VAL A 123 11.61 -2.31 3.26
C VAL A 123 12.97 -2.56 2.63
N ALA A 124 12.99 -2.75 1.30
CA ALA A 124 14.23 -2.86 0.55
C ALA A 124 14.33 -1.73 -0.49
N ASN A 125 15.52 -1.16 -0.61
CA ASN A 125 15.89 -0.30 -1.75
C ASN A 125 16.48 -1.21 -2.82
N LEU A 126 15.79 -1.32 -3.94
CA LEU A 126 15.95 -2.41 -4.89
C LEU A 126 17.01 -2.13 -5.96
N ASN A 127 17.36 -0.86 -6.15
CA ASN A 127 18.38 -0.42 -7.10
C ASN A 127 19.41 0.56 -6.51
N GLY A 128 19.37 0.78 -5.19
CA GLY A 128 20.35 1.60 -4.47
C GLY A 128 20.23 3.10 -4.73
N GLY A 129 19.15 3.54 -5.40
CA GLY A 129 18.91 4.95 -5.69
C GLY A 129 18.60 5.75 -4.41
N ALA A 130 18.91 7.05 -4.43
CA ALA A 130 18.49 7.96 -3.39
C ALA A 130 17.01 8.29 -3.56
N SER A 131 16.23 8.32 -2.48
CA SER A 131 14.88 8.89 -2.58
C SER A 131 14.97 10.38 -2.82
N ASN A 132 14.31 10.85 -3.86
CA ASN A 132 14.29 12.25 -4.25
C ASN A 132 12.88 12.80 -4.45
N ILE A 133 11.84 12.19 -3.83
CA ILE A 133 10.51 12.80 -3.75
C ILE A 133 10.70 14.24 -3.25
N SER A 134 10.54 15.22 -4.13
CA SER A 134 11.04 16.57 -3.95
C SER A 134 9.91 17.54 -3.60
N SER A 135 10.17 18.84 -3.77
CA SER A 135 9.21 19.92 -3.56
C SER A 135 8.35 20.25 -4.78
N GLY A 136 8.43 19.51 -5.87
CA GLY A 136 7.49 19.67 -6.97
C GLY A 136 7.86 18.87 -8.20
N GLY A 137 6.84 18.29 -8.83
CA GLY A 137 6.99 17.61 -10.11
C GLY A 137 6.94 16.08 -10.06
N ASP A 138 6.89 15.51 -8.86
CA ASP A 138 7.09 14.08 -8.61
C ASP A 138 5.77 13.35 -8.37
N ILE A 139 5.78 12.05 -8.70
CA ILE A 139 4.66 11.15 -8.51
C ILE A 139 5.20 9.86 -7.90
N LEU A 140 4.78 9.52 -6.69
CA LEU A 140 5.07 8.22 -6.09
C LEU A 140 3.96 7.24 -6.45
N TYR A 141 4.30 6.18 -7.18
CA TYR A 141 3.41 5.07 -7.49
C TYR A 141 3.53 3.95 -6.47
N ALA A 142 2.42 3.27 -6.19
CA ALA A 142 2.36 1.98 -5.51
C ALA A 142 1.78 0.94 -6.46
N TYR A 143 2.39 -0.24 -6.50
CA TYR A 143 1.97 -1.29 -7.43
C TYR A 143 2.32 -2.71 -6.95
N GLN A 144 1.66 -3.70 -7.54
CA GLN A 144 1.99 -5.12 -7.43
C GLN A 144 2.44 -5.69 -8.77
N ALA A 145 3.46 -6.55 -8.72
CA ALA A 145 4.04 -7.25 -9.86
C ALA A 145 4.80 -8.51 -9.40
N ALA A 146 5.16 -9.40 -10.33
CA ALA A 146 5.92 -10.61 -10.02
C ALA A 146 7.35 -10.33 -9.49
N SER A 147 7.92 -9.19 -9.84
CA SER A 147 9.21 -8.68 -9.35
C SER A 147 9.18 -7.16 -9.28
N TYR A 148 10.29 -6.51 -8.95
CA TYR A 148 10.58 -5.15 -9.44
C TYR A 148 11.48 -5.30 -10.69
N ALA A 149 11.26 -4.50 -11.73
CA ALA A 149 12.05 -4.58 -12.95
C ALA A 149 12.00 -3.22 -13.65
N THR A 150 13.12 -2.88 -14.23
CA THR A 150 13.39 -1.60 -14.90
C THR A 150 12.90 -1.57 -16.36
N ASN A 151 12.11 -2.57 -16.80
CA ASN A 151 11.67 -2.77 -18.19
C ASN A 151 10.31 -3.52 -18.25
N TYR A 152 9.27 -2.98 -17.61
CA TYR A 152 7.98 -3.69 -17.52
C TYR A 152 7.08 -3.57 -18.73
N GLN A 153 6.30 -4.64 -18.97
CA GLN A 153 5.08 -4.57 -19.76
C GLN A 153 3.92 -4.09 -18.86
N PRO A 154 3.11 -3.09 -19.27
CA PRO A 154 2.07 -2.51 -18.43
C PRO A 154 1.05 -3.55 -17.94
N ALA A 155 0.76 -4.56 -18.76
CA ALA A 155 -0.18 -5.63 -18.44
C ALA A 155 0.29 -6.58 -17.32
N ALA A 156 1.57 -6.52 -16.90
CA ALA A 156 2.12 -7.32 -15.82
C ALA A 156 2.17 -6.57 -14.47
N ILE A 157 1.65 -5.35 -14.44
CA ILE A 157 1.61 -4.48 -13.26
C ILE A 157 0.16 -4.23 -12.88
N THR A 158 -0.14 -4.38 -11.59
CA THR A 158 -1.37 -3.86 -11.00
C THR A 158 -1.02 -2.58 -10.25
N PHE A 159 -1.37 -1.43 -10.82
CA PHE A 159 -1.23 -0.15 -10.14
C PHE A 159 -2.27 -0.03 -9.02
N LEU A 160 -1.81 0.27 -7.82
CA LEU A 160 -2.64 0.33 -6.63
C LEU A 160 -3.02 1.76 -6.27
N GLY A 161 -2.06 2.68 -6.38
CA GLY A 161 -2.28 4.09 -6.17
C GLY A 161 -1.09 4.96 -6.59
N ALA A 162 -1.31 6.27 -6.59
CA ALA A 162 -0.33 7.29 -6.87
C ALA A 162 -0.57 8.51 -5.97
N ILE A 163 0.52 9.13 -5.50
CA ILE A 163 0.47 10.41 -4.78
C ILE A 163 1.45 11.40 -5.43
N SER A 164 0.98 12.60 -5.75
CA SER A 164 1.67 13.55 -6.64
C SER A 164 1.63 14.98 -6.11
N ASN A 165 2.76 15.70 -6.24
CA ASN A 165 2.85 17.14 -5.97
C ASN A 165 2.96 18.00 -7.23
N ARG A 166 2.70 17.43 -8.41
CA ARG A 166 2.94 18.08 -9.70
C ARG A 166 1.89 19.16 -10.04
N GLY A 167 0.68 19.07 -9.50
CA GLY A 167 -0.41 20.05 -9.67
C GLY A 167 -0.99 20.20 -11.09
N SER A 168 -0.28 19.77 -12.13
CA SER A 168 -0.76 19.67 -13.51
C SER A 168 0.05 18.63 -14.27
N TYR A 169 -0.62 17.77 -15.05
CA TYR A 169 0.06 16.72 -15.83
C TYR A 169 0.08 17.06 -17.32
N ALA A 170 1.25 16.92 -17.95
CA ALA A 170 1.33 16.76 -19.39
C ALA A 170 0.76 15.39 -19.81
N THR A 171 0.32 15.26 -21.07
CA THR A 171 -0.18 13.99 -21.61
C THR A 171 0.85 12.86 -21.57
N SER A 172 2.14 13.17 -21.61
CA SER A 172 3.22 12.17 -21.55
C SER A 172 3.41 11.54 -20.17
N ASP A 173 2.95 12.21 -19.11
CA ASP A 173 3.27 11.90 -17.71
C ASP A 173 2.03 11.95 -16.80
N ASN A 174 0.83 11.87 -17.39
CA ASN A 174 -0.44 11.84 -16.67
C ASN A 174 -0.66 10.48 -15.97
N PRO A 175 -0.59 10.38 -14.64
CA PRO A 175 -0.70 9.10 -13.94
C PRO A 175 -2.02 8.40 -14.28
N MET A 176 -3.13 9.14 -14.47
CA MET A 176 -4.43 8.55 -14.80
C MET A 176 -4.41 7.82 -16.14
N ALA A 177 -3.84 8.43 -17.17
CA ALA A 177 -3.80 7.85 -18.52
C ALA A 177 -2.82 6.67 -18.61
N ALA A 178 -1.73 6.70 -17.85
CA ALA A 178 -0.75 5.62 -17.79
C ALA A 178 -1.23 4.37 -17.03
N THR A 179 -2.03 4.57 -15.97
CA THR A 179 -2.27 3.52 -14.96
C THR A 179 -3.74 3.16 -14.79
N GLY A 180 -4.68 3.98 -15.31
CA GLY A 180 -6.11 3.85 -15.06
C GLY A 180 -6.54 4.25 -13.64
N LEU A 181 -5.63 4.77 -12.81
CA LEU A 181 -5.93 5.20 -11.44
C LEU A 181 -6.88 6.40 -11.42
N SER A 182 -7.78 6.43 -10.43
CA SER A 182 -8.71 7.53 -10.23
C SER A 182 -9.22 7.57 -8.79
N GLY A 183 -9.89 8.67 -8.42
CA GLY A 183 -10.55 8.82 -7.12
C GLY A 183 -9.57 8.64 -5.96
N ILE A 184 -9.88 7.72 -5.04
CA ILE A 184 -9.07 7.46 -3.85
C ILE A 184 -7.65 6.92 -4.16
N GLN A 185 -7.47 6.33 -5.35
CA GLN A 185 -6.21 5.76 -5.75
C GLN A 185 -5.23 6.81 -6.27
N LEU A 186 -5.69 7.99 -6.64
CA LEU A 186 -4.84 9.09 -7.09
C LEU A 186 -5.05 10.29 -6.17
N ARG A 187 -3.99 10.67 -5.45
CA ARG A 187 -4.01 11.85 -4.60
C ARG A 187 -3.06 12.92 -5.11
N GLU A 188 -3.59 14.13 -5.26
CA GLU A 188 -2.77 15.32 -5.39
C GLU A 188 -2.56 15.96 -4.02
N TYR A 189 -1.35 16.44 -3.79
CA TYR A 189 -1.01 17.20 -2.62
C TYR A 189 -0.19 18.43 -2.97
N LYS A 190 -0.28 19.44 -2.11
CA LYS A 190 0.43 20.68 -2.30
C LYS A 190 1.73 20.62 -1.53
N VAL A 191 2.84 20.79 -2.24
CA VAL A 191 4.11 21.21 -1.65
C VAL A 191 4.22 22.72 -1.86
N ASP A 192 4.62 23.42 -0.81
CA ASP A 192 4.92 24.83 -0.89
C ASP A 192 6.42 25.04 -0.69
N ALA A 193 7.11 25.38 -1.78
CA ALA A 193 8.53 25.66 -1.78
C ALA A 193 8.88 26.95 -1.01
N VAL A 194 7.94 27.90 -0.88
CA VAL A 194 8.14 29.18 -0.17
C VAL A 194 8.14 28.94 1.34
N THR A 195 7.25 28.07 1.82
CA THR A 195 7.16 27.72 3.26
C THR A 195 7.94 26.45 3.62
N ALA A 196 8.76 25.94 2.69
CA ALA A 196 9.53 24.70 2.84
C ALA A 196 8.67 23.50 3.31
N THR A 197 7.43 23.45 2.86
CA THR A 197 6.49 22.42 3.29
C THR A 197 6.58 21.19 2.38
N ARG A 198 7.21 20.12 2.84
CA ARG A 198 7.40 18.87 2.06
C ARG A 198 6.52 17.71 2.50
N TYR A 199 5.53 18.00 3.32
CA TYR A 199 4.72 17.01 4.01
C TYR A 199 3.24 17.22 3.75
N THR A 200 2.57 16.15 3.34
CA THR A 200 1.13 16.04 3.47
C THR A 200 0.78 14.75 4.20
N GLN A 201 -0.29 14.81 4.98
CA GLN A 201 -0.87 13.64 5.61
C GLN A 201 -2.39 13.78 5.63
N PHE A 202 -3.05 12.65 5.47
CA PHE A 202 -4.45 12.52 5.83
C PHE A 202 -4.61 12.85 7.31
N SER A 203 -5.41 13.86 7.60
CA SER A 203 -5.43 14.55 8.90
C SER A 203 -6.59 14.17 9.78
N ALA A 204 -7.50 13.37 9.25
CA ALA A 204 -8.49 12.73 10.09
C ALA A 204 -7.85 11.46 10.67
N GLN A 205 -7.85 11.37 12.01
CA GLN A 205 -7.19 10.35 12.81
C GLN A 205 -5.67 10.48 12.82
N VAL A 206 -5.21 11.57 13.42
CA VAL A 206 -3.80 11.90 13.64
C VAL A 206 -3.27 11.55 15.03
N THR A 207 -4.16 11.15 15.93
CA THR A 207 -3.80 10.76 17.30
C THR A 207 -4.60 9.55 17.76
N SER A 208 -4.09 8.82 18.75
CA SER A 208 -4.85 7.76 19.43
C SER A 208 -6.10 8.26 20.15
N ASN A 209 -6.30 9.57 20.25
CA ASN A 209 -7.46 10.19 20.89
C ASN A 209 -8.57 10.53 19.88
N ASP A 210 -8.31 10.43 18.59
CA ASP A 210 -9.32 10.69 17.56
C ASP A 210 -10.31 9.52 17.47
N THR A 211 -11.58 9.85 17.29
CA THR A 211 -12.63 8.84 17.13
C THR A 211 -12.40 8.03 15.85
N PRO A 212 -12.28 6.68 15.94
CA PRO A 212 -12.23 5.79 14.79
C PRO A 212 -13.36 5.99 13.79
N TYR A 213 -13.11 5.66 12.51
CA TYR A 213 -14.17 5.67 11.50
C TYR A 213 -15.07 4.48 11.79
N ALA A 214 -16.38 4.68 11.67
CA ALA A 214 -17.34 3.63 11.99
C ALA A 214 -17.21 2.41 11.06
N ASN A 215 -16.75 2.61 9.82
CA ASN A 215 -16.56 1.54 8.85
C ASN A 215 -15.57 1.96 7.74
N MET A 216 -15.24 1.01 6.87
CA MET A 216 -14.28 1.22 5.77
C MET A 216 -14.78 2.17 4.69
N ALA A 217 -16.09 2.21 4.45
CA ALA A 217 -16.69 3.10 3.46
C ALA A 217 -16.57 4.57 3.87
N ASP A 218 -16.70 4.86 5.17
CA ASP A 218 -16.49 6.20 5.72
C ASP A 218 -15.02 6.62 5.59
N LEU A 219 -14.07 5.73 5.90
CA LEU A 219 -12.65 6.00 5.69
C LEU A 219 -12.35 6.26 4.20
N LYS A 220 -12.85 5.41 3.29
CA LYS A 220 -12.70 5.60 1.84
C LYS A 220 -13.24 6.96 1.38
N SER A 221 -14.44 7.30 1.84
CA SER A 221 -15.08 8.58 1.52
C SER A 221 -14.26 9.75 2.06
N ALA A 222 -13.73 9.65 3.27
CA ALA A 222 -12.94 10.70 3.88
C ALA A 222 -11.59 10.91 3.19
N LEU A 223 -10.89 9.84 2.79
CA LEU A 223 -9.62 9.91 2.05
C LEU A 223 -9.75 10.65 0.71
N ALA A 224 -10.92 10.52 0.06
CA ALA A 224 -11.23 11.21 -1.19
C ALA A 224 -11.49 12.72 -1.00
N VAL A 225 -11.77 13.19 0.22
CA VAL A 225 -12.06 14.61 0.48
C VAL A 225 -10.78 15.42 0.57
N GLY A 226 -10.66 16.44 -0.28
CA GLY A 226 -9.54 17.38 -0.31
C GLY A 226 -9.19 17.97 1.06
N ALA A 227 -10.21 18.48 1.75
CA ALA A 227 -10.10 19.19 3.02
C ALA A 227 -9.65 18.33 4.23
N ASN A 228 -9.69 17.00 4.11
CA ASN A 228 -9.24 16.09 5.17
C ASN A 228 -7.72 15.87 5.15
N TRP A 229 -6.99 16.61 4.31
CA TRP A 229 -5.54 16.52 4.20
C TRP A 229 -4.93 17.83 4.63
N THR A 230 -3.89 17.75 5.46
CA THR A 230 -3.13 18.90 5.93
C THR A 230 -1.73 18.85 5.38
N THR A 231 -1.15 20.03 5.41
CA THR A 231 0.16 20.35 4.90
C THR A 231 0.90 20.95 6.08
N ILE A 232 1.94 20.25 6.57
CA ILE A 232 2.64 20.68 7.80
C ILE A 232 3.78 21.62 7.42
N THR A 233 3.65 22.89 7.80
CA THR A 233 4.70 23.90 7.60
C THR A 233 6.01 23.50 8.29
N ASN A 234 7.16 23.77 7.66
CA ASN A 234 8.50 23.44 8.19
C ASN A 234 8.75 21.94 8.48
N SER A 235 8.06 21.06 7.77
CA SER A 235 8.10 19.60 7.95
C SER A 235 9.40 18.89 7.54
N ASN A 236 10.45 19.64 7.21
CA ASN A 236 11.77 19.11 6.85
C ASN A 236 12.46 18.31 7.97
N SER A 237 11.92 18.32 9.18
CA SER A 237 12.43 17.55 10.33
C SER A 237 11.38 16.64 10.96
N THR A 238 10.15 16.65 10.45
CA THR A 238 9.04 15.90 11.04
C THR A 238 8.84 14.58 10.28
N PRO A 239 9.08 13.41 10.88
CA PRO A 239 8.77 12.14 10.22
C PRO A 239 7.27 12.04 9.93
N ILE A 240 6.90 11.19 8.97
CA ILE A 240 5.50 10.78 8.83
C ILE A 240 5.06 10.16 10.14
N VAL A 241 3.91 10.60 10.64
CA VAL A 241 3.31 9.96 11.80
C VAL A 241 2.75 8.64 11.27
N ALA A 242 3.25 7.54 11.82
CA ALA A 242 2.60 6.24 11.66
C ALA A 242 1.28 6.35 12.42
N ASP A 243 0.25 6.83 11.72
CA ASP A 243 -0.98 7.20 12.38
C ASP A 243 -1.97 6.07 12.50
N VAL A 244 -2.83 6.22 13.50
CA VAL A 244 -3.88 5.28 13.84
C VAL A 244 -5.07 5.52 12.91
N LEU A 245 -4.92 5.16 11.63
CA LEU A 245 -6.10 4.66 10.93
C LEU A 245 -6.37 3.30 11.54
N ALA A 246 -7.24 3.26 12.53
CA ALA A 246 -7.80 2.03 13.05
C ALA A 246 -9.29 2.07 12.73
N VAL A 247 -9.65 1.63 11.53
CA VAL A 247 -11.03 1.24 11.29
C VAL A 247 -11.18 -0.11 11.97
N THR A 248 -11.99 -0.19 13.02
CA THR A 248 -12.47 -1.50 13.46
C THR A 248 -13.35 -1.99 12.31
N ALA A 249 -12.86 -2.95 11.53
CA ALA A 249 -13.71 -3.65 10.58
C ALA A 249 -14.91 -4.19 11.38
N VAL A 250 -16.08 -3.60 11.18
CA VAL A 250 -17.32 -4.17 11.71
C VAL A 250 -17.40 -5.55 11.04
N PRO A 251 -17.45 -6.65 11.81
CA PRO A 251 -17.63 -7.96 11.21
C PRO A 251 -18.88 -7.87 10.34
N GLU A 252 -18.73 -8.00 9.02
CA GLU A 252 -19.91 -8.16 8.19
C GLU A 252 -20.62 -9.42 8.73
N PRO A 253 -21.92 -9.35 9.06
CA PRO A 253 -22.63 -10.55 9.48
C PRO A 253 -22.44 -11.57 8.35
N GLU A 254 -21.73 -12.66 8.66
CA GLU A 254 -21.26 -13.61 7.65
C GLU A 254 -22.38 -13.83 6.62
N SER A 255 -22.16 -13.49 5.35
CA SER A 255 -23.19 -13.55 4.33
C SER A 255 -23.87 -14.93 4.29
N TYR A 256 -23.17 -15.97 4.74
CA TYR A 256 -23.68 -17.31 4.99
C TYR A 256 -24.72 -17.39 6.11
N ALA A 257 -24.54 -16.70 7.24
CA ALA A 257 -25.51 -16.63 8.33
C ALA A 257 -26.80 -15.92 7.89
N LEU A 258 -26.70 -14.83 7.12
CA LEU A 258 -27.87 -14.16 6.55
C LEU A 258 -28.56 -14.99 5.46
N MET A 259 -27.78 -15.66 4.61
CA MET A 259 -28.31 -16.59 3.61
C MET A 259 -29.02 -17.79 4.26
N LEU A 260 -28.43 -18.40 5.29
CA LEU A 260 -29.00 -19.52 6.03
C LEU A 260 -30.23 -19.09 6.83
N ALA A 261 -30.22 -17.90 7.43
CA ALA A 261 -31.40 -17.33 8.07
C ALA A 261 -32.53 -17.08 7.05
N GLY A 262 -32.20 -16.55 5.87
CA GLY A 262 -33.15 -16.38 4.77
C GLY A 262 -33.75 -17.71 4.30
N LEU A 263 -32.91 -18.75 4.11
CA LEU A 263 -33.34 -20.11 3.77
C LEU A 263 -34.22 -20.73 4.85
N ALA A 264 -33.91 -20.54 6.13
CA ALA A 264 -34.71 -21.04 7.24
C ALA A 264 -36.10 -20.40 7.29
N VAL A 265 -36.20 -19.09 7.00
CA VAL A 265 -37.49 -18.39 6.90
C VAL A 265 -38.30 -18.92 5.73
N VAL A 266 -37.69 -19.08 4.55
CA VAL A 266 -38.36 -19.63 3.35
C VAL A 266 -38.85 -21.06 3.62
N ALA A 267 -38.03 -21.90 4.25
CA ALA A 267 -38.40 -23.27 4.63
C ALA A 267 -39.56 -23.29 5.65
N GLY A 268 -39.57 -22.37 6.62
CA GLY A 268 -40.65 -22.22 7.59
C GLY A 268 -41.99 -21.81 6.95
N VAL A 269 -41.96 -20.87 5.99
CA VAL A 269 -43.14 -20.45 5.23
C VAL A 269 -43.66 -21.58 4.33
N ALA A 270 -42.76 -22.28 3.62
CA ALA A 270 -43.12 -23.43 2.79
C ALA A 270 -43.79 -24.54 3.61
N ARG A 271 -43.27 -24.83 4.81
CA ARG A 271 -43.84 -25.84 5.72
C ARG A 271 -45.24 -25.46 6.22
N ARG A 272 -45.54 -24.17 6.40
CA ARG A 272 -46.87 -23.69 6.79
C ARG A 272 -47.91 -23.78 5.66
N ARG A 273 -47.50 -23.79 4.40
CA ARG A 273 -48.42 -23.95 3.25
C ARG A 273 -48.79 -25.40 2.96
N LEU A 274 -48.03 -26.36 3.50
CA LEU A 274 -48.26 -27.80 3.33
C LEU A 274 -49.10 -28.40 4.48
N ARG A 275 -49.46 -27.61 5.50
CA ARG A 275 -50.39 -27.99 6.57
C ARG A 275 -51.69 -27.23 6.37
#